data_AF-A0A804PT36-F1
#
_entry.id   AF-A0A804PT36-F1
#
_cell.length_a   1.000
_cell.length_b   1.000
_cell.length_c   1.000
_cell.angle_alpha   90.00
_cell.angle_beta   90.00
_cell.angle_gamma   90.00
#
_symmetry.space_group_name_H-M   'P 1'
#
loop_
_entity.id
_entity.type
_entity.pdbx_description
1 polymer ?
#
loop_
_entity_poly.entity_id
_entity_poly.type
_entity_poly.pdbx_seq_one_letter_code
_entity_poly.pdbx_strand_id
1 'polypeptide(L)'
;MEAAAPAPARGLGRQEYAVLALTFASYASFHASRKPPSIVKAVLSADWVPFSGPRGPHRLGELDVAFLSFYALAMFAAGHLADRADLRCLLGTAMLASGAACAALGAAYFLDIHALAFFAAAQVSSGVVQSAGWPCVVAVVGNWFGHASKRGTIMGVWNSHTSVGNIAGSVLAAAALEFGWGWSFLLPAVVIAALGVVVLVFLVAHPSEAGLDVEVMEVEMNGDGGEEVGLLGEDKKEVQGNEDNEFELEMGSQLPRAIGFVEAWKLPGVAPYAFCLFFSKLVAYTFLYWLPFYIRNNGMCSFVCTLFLYSYINNGCVCSCYLIIVRR
;
A
#
# COMPACT_ATOMS: atom_id res chain seq x y z
N MET A 1 32.48 -21.29 -37.40
CA MET A 1 31.86 -20.17 -36.67
C MET A 1 31.14 -20.82 -35.50
N GLU A 2 31.84 -20.91 -34.38
CA GLU A 2 31.39 -21.67 -33.20
C GLU A 2 30.30 -20.85 -32.50
N ALA A 3 29.08 -21.38 -32.47
CA ALA A 3 27.97 -20.75 -31.77
C ALA A 3 28.29 -20.75 -30.27
N ALA A 4 28.48 -19.55 -29.71
CA ALA A 4 28.68 -19.37 -28.28
C ALA A 4 27.49 -19.97 -27.52
N ALA A 5 27.76 -20.90 -26.61
CA ALA A 5 26.75 -21.45 -25.71
C ALA A 5 26.14 -20.32 -24.86
N PRO A 6 24.81 -20.30 -24.64
CA PRO A 6 24.19 -19.34 -23.74
C PRO A 6 24.74 -19.53 -22.32
N ALA A 7 25.17 -18.43 -21.71
CA ALA A 7 25.71 -18.42 -20.36
C ALA A 7 24.69 -19.00 -19.35
N PRO A 8 25.13 -19.74 -18.33
CA PRO A 8 24.23 -20.39 -17.38
C PRO A 8 23.44 -19.36 -16.56
N ALA A 9 22.15 -19.66 -16.33
CA ALA A 9 21.14 -18.89 -15.60
C ALA A 9 21.45 -18.64 -14.10
N ARG A 10 22.63 -18.09 -13.78
CA ARG A 10 23.11 -17.86 -12.41
C ARG A 10 22.77 -16.47 -11.85
N GLY A 11 22.00 -15.65 -12.58
CA GLY A 11 21.65 -14.27 -12.19
C GLY A 11 20.17 -14.01 -11.84
N LEU A 12 19.23 -14.79 -12.38
CA LEU A 12 17.78 -14.51 -12.30
C LEU A 12 17.27 -14.44 -10.85
N GLY A 13 17.47 -15.53 -10.08
CA GLY A 13 16.88 -15.64 -8.76
C GLY A 13 17.33 -14.55 -7.79
N ARG A 14 18.61 -14.13 -7.85
CA ARG A 14 19.13 -13.11 -6.94
C ARG A 14 18.50 -11.74 -7.19
N GLN A 15 18.23 -11.39 -8.46
CA GLN A 15 17.60 -10.13 -8.82
C GLN A 15 16.09 -10.17 -8.52
N GLU A 16 15.42 -11.28 -8.82
CA GLU A 16 14.02 -11.50 -8.43
C GLU A 16 13.80 -11.32 -6.92
N TYR A 17 14.63 -11.97 -6.09
CA TYR A 17 14.56 -11.80 -4.63
C TYR A 17 14.88 -10.38 -4.20
N ALA A 18 15.85 -9.71 -4.82
CA ALA A 18 16.20 -8.33 -4.51
C ALA A 18 15.04 -7.37 -4.82
N VAL A 19 14.41 -7.50 -5.99
CA VAL A 19 13.25 -6.68 -6.40
C VAL A 19 12.06 -6.95 -5.50
N LEU A 20 11.78 -8.21 -5.18
CA LEU A 20 10.69 -8.56 -4.27
C LEU A 20 10.92 -7.98 -2.87
N ALA A 21 12.14 -8.09 -2.34
CA ALA A 21 12.50 -7.53 -1.03
C ALA A 21 12.46 -6.00 -1.02
N LEU A 22 12.96 -5.34 -2.08
CA LEU A 22 12.95 -3.88 -2.20
C LEU A 22 11.53 -3.33 -2.32
N THR A 23 10.68 -3.92 -3.17
CA THR A 23 9.29 -3.48 -3.32
C THR A 23 8.47 -3.76 -2.05
N PHE A 24 8.70 -4.90 -1.40
CA PHE A 24 8.12 -5.22 -0.09
C PHE A 24 8.51 -4.18 0.97
N ALA A 25 9.81 -3.92 1.14
CA ALA A 25 10.32 -2.96 2.12
C ALA A 25 9.83 -1.53 1.81
N SER A 26 9.78 -1.17 0.52
CA SER A 26 9.26 0.12 0.08
C SER A 26 7.82 0.32 0.51
N TYR A 27 6.93 -0.62 0.18
CA TYR A 27 5.52 -0.47 0.50
C TYR A 27 5.22 -0.66 1.99
N ALA A 28 5.97 -1.52 2.69
CA ALA A 28 5.95 -1.58 4.16
C ALA A 28 6.33 -0.23 4.79
N SER A 29 7.32 0.49 4.23
CA SER A 29 7.73 1.80 4.74
C SER A 29 6.68 2.91 4.49
N PHE A 30 5.97 2.86 3.36
CA PHE A 30 4.78 3.72 3.13
C PHE A 30 3.75 3.48 4.23
N HIS A 31 3.39 2.22 4.48
CA HIS A 31 2.45 1.87 5.54
C HIS A 31 2.93 2.31 6.93
N ALA A 32 4.22 2.13 7.24
CA ALA A 32 4.78 2.58 8.49
C ALA A 32 4.66 4.10 8.67
N SER A 33 4.94 4.88 7.62
CA SER A 33 4.83 6.35 7.64
C SER A 33 3.40 6.89 7.79
N ARG A 34 2.37 6.06 7.55
CA ARG A 34 0.95 6.42 7.69
C ARG A 34 0.40 6.22 9.11
N LYS A 35 1.12 5.50 9.98
CA LYS A 35 0.67 5.18 11.35
C LYS A 35 0.83 6.27 12.41
N PRO A 36 1.85 7.14 12.36
CA PRO A 36 2.06 8.14 13.42
C PRO A 36 0.83 9.00 13.75
N PRO A 37 0.02 9.51 12.78
CA PRO A 37 -1.20 10.24 13.11
C PRO A 37 -2.13 9.50 14.07
N SER A 38 -2.37 8.21 13.85
CA SER A 38 -3.28 7.39 14.66
C SER A 38 -2.81 7.25 16.11
N ILE A 39 -1.49 7.19 16.32
CA ILE A 39 -0.86 7.06 17.64
C ILE A 39 -0.79 8.41 18.37
N VAL A 40 -0.44 9.47 17.63
CA VAL A 40 -0.18 10.80 18.18
C VAL A 40 -1.47 11.59 18.45
N LYS A 41 -2.60 11.25 17.82
CA LYS A 41 -3.93 11.87 18.06
C LYS A 41 -4.27 12.07 19.54
N ALA A 42 -4.00 11.08 20.38
CA ALA A 42 -4.33 11.16 21.80
C ALA A 42 -3.49 12.22 22.54
N VAL A 43 -2.24 12.41 22.12
CA VAL A 43 -1.35 13.44 22.68
C VAL A 43 -1.78 14.83 22.17
N LEU A 44 -2.06 14.96 20.88
CA LEU A 44 -2.51 16.23 20.30
C LEU A 44 -3.84 16.69 20.88
N SER A 45 -4.78 15.76 21.07
CA SER A 45 -6.11 16.06 21.61
C SER A 45 -6.08 16.49 23.08
N ALA A 46 -5.04 16.09 23.83
CA ALA A 46 -4.89 16.51 25.21
C ALA A 46 -4.41 17.97 25.25
N ASP A 47 -3.27 18.25 24.63
CA ASP A 47 -2.50 19.46 24.97
C ASP A 47 -1.98 20.26 23.77
N TRP A 48 -2.35 19.94 22.52
CA TRP A 48 -1.84 20.66 21.35
C TRP A 48 -2.93 21.42 20.59
N VAL A 49 -2.91 22.75 20.63
CA VAL A 49 -3.82 23.59 19.83
C VAL A 49 -3.49 23.42 18.33
N PRO A 50 -4.48 23.30 17.42
CA PRO A 50 -5.93 23.48 17.57
C PRO A 50 -6.70 22.18 17.80
N PHE A 51 -6.01 21.13 18.24
CA PHE A 51 -6.57 19.80 18.51
C PHE A 51 -6.99 19.62 19.97
N SER A 52 -6.54 20.48 20.88
CA SER A 52 -7.04 20.51 22.25
C SER A 52 -8.44 21.13 22.32
N GLY A 53 -9.31 20.57 23.17
CA GLY A 53 -10.66 21.07 23.44
C GLY A 53 -11.80 20.29 22.75
N PRO A 54 -13.07 20.73 22.90
CA PRO A 54 -14.25 19.93 22.52
C PRO A 54 -14.34 19.61 21.02
N ARG A 55 -13.80 20.48 20.16
CA ARG A 55 -13.77 20.28 18.71
C ARG A 55 -12.50 19.54 18.24
N GLY A 56 -11.61 19.18 19.15
CA GLY A 56 -10.35 18.50 18.88
C GLY A 56 -10.48 17.25 18.02
N PRO A 57 -11.29 16.26 18.45
CA PRO A 57 -11.54 15.05 17.66
C PRO A 57 -12.07 15.36 16.26
N HIS A 58 -12.99 16.32 16.12
CA HIS A 58 -13.49 16.74 14.80
C HIS A 58 -12.36 17.26 13.89
N ARG A 59 -11.46 18.09 14.42
CA ARG A 59 -10.30 18.61 13.68
C ARG A 59 -9.31 17.50 13.28
N LEU A 60 -9.08 16.53 14.16
CA LEU A 60 -8.24 15.37 13.85
C LEU A 60 -8.87 14.50 12.74
N GLY A 61 -10.20 14.36 12.74
CA GLY A 61 -10.93 13.69 11.66
C GLY A 61 -10.87 14.43 10.33
N GLU A 62 -10.92 15.77 10.33
CA GLU A 62 -10.71 16.58 9.11
C GLU A 62 -9.35 16.28 8.46
N LEU A 63 -8.30 16.07 9.26
CA LEU A 63 -6.97 15.71 8.76
C LEU A 63 -6.91 14.31 8.14
N ASP A 64 -7.62 13.33 8.73
CA ASP A 64 -7.71 11.97 8.17
C ASP A 64 -8.42 12.01 6.80
N VAL A 65 -9.54 12.72 6.73
CA VAL A 65 -10.33 12.86 5.50
C VAL A 65 -9.50 13.60 4.43
N ALA A 66 -8.79 14.67 4.79
CA ALA A 66 -7.93 15.38 3.86
C ALA A 66 -6.86 14.46 3.25
N PHE A 67 -6.19 13.65 4.06
CA PHE A 67 -5.22 12.67 3.56
C PHE A 67 -5.90 11.66 2.61
N LEU A 68 -6.98 11.01 3.05
CA LEU A 68 -7.64 9.94 2.29
C LEU A 68 -8.25 10.44 0.98
N SER A 69 -8.91 11.61 0.98
CA SER A 69 -9.53 12.17 -0.22
C SER A 69 -8.49 12.55 -1.27
N PHE A 70 -7.40 13.23 -0.88
CA PHE A 70 -6.36 13.61 -1.83
C PHE A 70 -5.54 12.41 -2.29
N TYR A 71 -5.34 11.39 -1.44
CA TYR A 71 -4.77 10.12 -1.85
C TYR A 71 -5.61 9.44 -2.92
N ALA A 72 -6.93 9.33 -2.72
CA ALA A 72 -7.84 8.71 -3.68
C ALA A 72 -7.88 9.46 -5.02
N LEU A 73 -7.94 10.79 -4.99
CA LEU A 73 -7.92 11.62 -6.20
C LEU A 73 -6.58 11.51 -6.95
N ALA A 74 -5.46 11.58 -6.24
CA ALA A 74 -4.14 11.52 -6.84
C ALA A 74 -3.81 10.12 -7.38
N MET A 75 -4.35 9.06 -6.78
CA MET A 75 -4.12 7.67 -7.20
C MET A 75 -4.54 7.43 -8.67
N PHE A 76 -5.61 8.08 -9.14
CA PHE A 76 -6.01 7.99 -10.55
C PHE A 76 -4.92 8.55 -11.48
N ALA A 77 -4.39 9.73 -11.17
CA ALA A 77 -3.30 10.33 -11.94
C ALA A 77 -2.00 9.53 -11.81
N ALA A 78 -1.71 9.01 -10.62
CA ALA A 78 -0.50 8.27 -10.33
C ALA A 78 -0.43 6.93 -11.07
N GLY A 79 -1.55 6.25 -11.30
CA GLY A 79 -1.62 5.07 -12.17
C GLY A 79 -1.15 5.40 -13.59
N HIS A 80 -1.78 6.38 -14.23
CA HIS A 80 -1.41 6.83 -15.58
C HIS A 80 0.03 7.35 -15.68
N LEU A 81 0.56 7.90 -14.59
CA LEU A 81 1.95 8.37 -14.52
C LEU A 81 2.93 7.19 -14.40
N ALA A 82 2.58 6.17 -13.62
CA ALA A 82 3.39 4.96 -13.47
C ALA A 82 3.55 4.21 -14.80
N ASP A 83 2.54 4.23 -15.67
CA ASP A 83 2.60 3.57 -16.98
C ASP A 83 3.57 4.26 -17.97
N ARG A 84 3.93 5.54 -17.73
CA ARG A 84 4.74 6.35 -18.66
C ARG A 84 6.09 6.78 -18.12
N ALA A 85 6.26 6.78 -16.80
CA ALA A 85 7.48 7.21 -16.14
C ALA A 85 8.42 6.03 -15.87
N ASP A 86 9.71 6.31 -15.68
CA ASP A 86 10.64 5.34 -15.08
C ASP A 86 10.14 5.01 -13.65
N LEU A 87 9.69 3.76 -13.45
CA LEU A 87 9.08 3.30 -12.21
C LEU A 87 10.02 3.42 -11.01
N ARG A 88 11.33 3.24 -11.21
CA ARG A 88 12.34 3.42 -10.15
C ARG A 88 12.41 4.88 -9.72
N CYS A 89 12.48 5.80 -10.68
CA CYS A 89 12.54 7.23 -10.41
C CYS A 89 11.24 7.70 -9.76
N LEU A 90 10.08 7.28 -10.28
CA LEU A 90 8.79 7.66 -9.74
C LEU A 90 8.59 7.13 -8.32
N LEU A 91 8.86 5.85 -8.07
CA LEU A 91 8.76 5.26 -6.73
C LEU A 91 9.72 5.92 -5.74
N GLY A 92 11.00 6.03 -6.11
CA GLY A 92 12.03 6.58 -5.23
C GLY A 92 11.78 8.06 -4.88
N THR A 93 11.38 8.88 -5.86
CA THR A 93 11.02 10.28 -5.62
C THR A 93 9.75 10.41 -4.79
N ALA A 94 8.74 9.57 -5.01
CA ALA A 94 7.55 9.51 -4.17
C ALA A 94 7.88 9.14 -2.72
N MET A 95 8.80 8.19 -2.49
CA MET A 95 9.28 7.82 -1.15
C MET A 95 10.02 8.97 -0.45
N LEU A 96 10.92 9.66 -1.16
CA LEU A 96 11.62 10.84 -0.63
C LEU A 96 10.64 11.96 -0.27
N ALA A 97 9.70 12.26 -1.17
CA ALA A 97 8.68 13.28 -0.95
C ALA A 97 7.73 12.90 0.21
N SER A 98 7.42 11.62 0.37
CA SER A 98 6.63 11.10 1.50
C SER A 98 7.39 11.25 2.82
N GLY A 99 8.69 10.97 2.82
CA GLY A 99 9.57 11.25 3.96
C GLY A 99 9.57 12.74 4.31
N ALA A 100 9.70 13.62 3.32
CA ALA A 100 9.65 15.07 3.55
C ALA A 100 8.29 15.54 4.11
N ALA A 101 7.18 15.06 3.56
CA ALA A 101 5.83 15.42 4.04
C ALA A 101 5.56 14.89 5.46
N CYS A 102 6.00 13.65 5.76
CA CYS A 102 5.93 13.08 7.10
C CYS A 102 6.84 13.85 8.08
N ALA A 103 8.05 14.21 7.66
CA ALA A 103 8.96 15.03 8.46
C ALA A 103 8.40 16.42 8.73
N ALA A 104 7.66 17.03 7.79
CA ALA A 104 6.98 18.30 8.00
C ALA A 104 5.94 18.22 9.12
N LEU A 105 5.16 17.13 9.20
CA LEU A 105 4.26 16.89 10.34
C LEU A 105 5.01 16.78 11.66
N GLY A 106 6.15 16.06 11.67
CA GLY A 106 7.01 15.97 12.86
C GLY A 106 7.65 17.30 13.26
N ALA A 107 8.04 18.11 12.27
CA ALA A 107 8.67 19.41 12.47
C ALA A 107 7.75 20.40 13.20
N ALA A 108 6.42 20.25 13.09
CA ALA A 108 5.48 21.08 13.83
C ALA A 108 5.68 21.01 15.36
N TYR A 109 6.16 19.88 15.88
CA TYR A 109 6.52 19.79 17.30
C TYR A 109 7.71 20.69 17.65
N PHE A 110 8.79 20.59 16.89
CA PHE A 110 10.05 21.28 17.18
C PHE A 110 9.98 22.79 16.87
N LEU A 111 9.14 23.15 15.91
CA LEU A 111 8.91 24.53 15.49
C LEU A 111 7.71 25.18 16.19
N ASP A 112 7.10 24.48 17.15
CA ASP A 112 5.96 24.97 17.95
C ASP A 112 4.77 25.47 17.11
N ILE A 113 4.43 24.72 16.05
CA ILE A 113 3.39 25.11 15.09
C ILE A 113 2.00 24.71 15.58
N HIS A 114 1.13 25.71 15.69
CA HIS A 114 -0.25 25.57 16.17
C HIS A 114 -1.31 25.89 15.10
N ALA A 115 -0.92 25.98 13.83
CA ALA A 115 -1.81 26.35 12.73
C ALA A 115 -2.47 25.12 12.08
N LEU A 116 -3.80 25.00 12.13
CA LEU A 116 -4.54 23.89 11.49
C LEU A 116 -4.20 23.75 9.99
N ALA A 117 -4.06 24.88 9.30
CA ALA A 117 -3.74 24.92 7.87
C ALA A 117 -2.41 24.23 7.55
N PHE A 118 -1.42 24.31 8.45
CA PHE A 118 -0.14 23.62 8.28
C PHE A 118 -0.34 22.09 8.29
N PHE A 119 -1.05 21.57 9.30
CA PHE A 119 -1.33 20.14 9.40
C PHE A 119 -2.19 19.64 8.23
N ALA A 120 -3.18 20.43 7.81
CA ALA A 120 -4.00 20.10 6.65
C ALA A 120 -3.17 20.06 5.36
N ALA A 121 -2.31 21.06 5.12
CA ALA A 121 -1.44 21.08 3.94
C ALA A 121 -0.42 19.92 3.95
N ALA A 122 0.12 19.59 5.12
CA ALA A 122 1.03 18.46 5.28
C ALA A 122 0.33 17.10 5.04
N GLN A 123 -0.93 16.95 5.45
CA GLN A 123 -1.74 15.75 5.17
C GLN A 123 -2.16 15.65 3.71
N VAL A 124 -2.55 16.77 3.09
CA VAL A 124 -2.87 16.83 1.65
C VAL A 124 -1.64 16.46 0.81
N SER A 125 -0.50 17.09 1.09
CA SER A 125 0.75 16.77 0.39
C SER A 125 1.14 15.31 0.59
N SER A 126 1.06 14.79 1.83
CA SER A 126 1.27 13.38 2.13
C SER A 126 0.36 12.44 1.33
N GLY A 127 -0.94 12.75 1.23
CA GLY A 127 -1.89 11.96 0.45
C GLY A 127 -1.53 11.92 -1.03
N VAL A 128 -1.20 13.07 -1.62
CA VAL A 128 -0.81 13.17 -3.03
C VAL A 128 0.47 12.37 -3.31
N VAL A 129 1.55 12.62 -2.57
CA VAL A 129 2.85 11.98 -2.86
C VAL A 129 2.85 10.48 -2.59
N GLN A 130 2.10 10.03 -1.57
CA GLN A 130 2.03 8.60 -1.25
C GLN A 130 1.14 7.79 -2.20
N SER A 131 0.26 8.44 -2.97
CA SER A 131 -0.66 7.77 -3.90
C SER A 131 0.07 7.01 -5.02
N ALA A 132 1.27 7.45 -5.40
CA ALA A 132 2.08 6.82 -6.43
C ALA A 132 2.76 5.52 -5.98
N GLY A 133 2.88 5.26 -4.68
CA GLY A 133 3.58 4.09 -4.15
C GLY A 133 3.00 2.78 -4.69
N TRP A 134 1.67 2.61 -4.58
CA TRP A 134 1.00 1.35 -4.96
C TRP A 134 1.10 1.02 -6.45
N PRO A 135 0.70 1.93 -7.38
CA PRO A 135 0.86 1.66 -8.81
C PRO A 135 2.29 1.30 -9.20
N CYS A 136 3.30 1.99 -8.63
CA CYS A 136 4.69 1.71 -8.95
C CYS A 136 5.13 0.31 -8.52
N VAL A 137 4.89 -0.07 -7.26
CA VAL A 137 5.36 -1.37 -6.76
C VAL A 137 4.61 -2.53 -7.42
N VAL A 138 3.32 -2.35 -7.70
CA VAL A 138 2.49 -3.32 -8.43
C VAL A 138 3.01 -3.52 -9.84
N ALA A 139 3.31 -2.44 -10.57
CA ALA A 139 3.87 -2.51 -11.91
C ALA A 139 5.23 -3.23 -11.91
N VAL A 140 6.13 -2.88 -10.97
CA VAL A 140 7.44 -3.54 -10.86
C VAL A 140 7.31 -5.05 -10.58
N VAL A 141 6.47 -5.45 -9.61
CA VAL A 141 6.28 -6.89 -9.32
C VAL A 141 5.59 -7.60 -10.50
N GLY A 142 4.67 -6.94 -11.19
CA GLY A 142 4.05 -7.42 -12.42
C GLY A 142 5.08 -7.71 -13.52
N ASN A 143 6.03 -6.79 -13.74
CA ASN A 143 7.10 -6.94 -14.74
C ASN A 143 7.99 -8.17 -14.47
N TRP A 144 8.26 -8.48 -13.20
CA TRP A 144 9.17 -9.57 -12.82
C TRP A 144 8.47 -10.92 -12.64
N PHE A 145 7.21 -10.93 -12.17
CA PHE A 145 6.52 -12.16 -11.74
C PHE A 145 5.20 -12.44 -12.47
N GLY A 146 4.87 -11.69 -13.53
CA GLY A 146 3.64 -11.87 -14.32
C GLY A 146 3.43 -13.29 -14.85
N HIS A 147 4.53 -13.99 -15.18
CA HIS A 147 4.53 -15.32 -15.81
C HIS A 147 4.82 -16.47 -14.83
N ALA A 148 5.00 -16.17 -13.55
CA ALA A 148 5.41 -17.17 -12.58
C ALA A 148 4.25 -18.15 -12.26
N SER A 149 4.51 -19.46 -12.39
CA SER A 149 3.54 -20.50 -12.02
C SER A 149 3.11 -20.46 -10.54
N LYS A 150 3.89 -19.78 -9.69
CA LYS A 150 3.64 -19.57 -8.25
C LYS A 150 3.21 -18.13 -7.90
N ARG A 151 2.67 -17.37 -8.86
CA ARG A 151 2.27 -15.96 -8.69
C ARG A 151 1.38 -15.73 -7.47
N GLY A 152 0.42 -16.61 -7.21
CA GLY A 152 -0.49 -16.49 -6.05
C GLY A 152 0.24 -16.51 -4.70
N THR A 153 1.19 -17.44 -4.53
CA THR A 153 2.00 -17.52 -3.30
C THR A 153 2.94 -16.33 -3.17
N ILE A 154 3.60 -15.92 -4.26
CA ILE A 154 4.52 -14.78 -4.27
C ILE A 154 3.77 -13.50 -3.91
N MET A 155 2.62 -13.25 -4.55
CA MET A 155 1.78 -12.08 -4.27
C MET A 155 1.20 -12.11 -2.86
N GLY A 156 0.77 -13.27 -2.36
CA GLY A 156 0.24 -13.39 -1.00
C GLY A 156 1.29 -13.11 0.08
N VAL A 157 2.50 -13.64 -0.07
CA VAL A 157 3.62 -13.32 0.83
C VAL A 157 4.01 -11.85 0.69
N TRP A 158 4.10 -11.34 -0.54
CA TRP A 158 4.47 -9.96 -0.79
C TRP A 158 3.47 -8.97 -0.18
N ASN A 159 2.16 -9.21 -0.33
CA ASN A 159 1.11 -8.33 0.20
C ASN A 159 1.09 -8.25 1.74
N SER A 160 1.77 -9.16 2.44
CA SER A 160 1.98 -9.05 3.89
C SER A 160 2.82 -7.83 4.30
N HIS A 161 3.43 -7.12 3.34
CA HIS A 161 4.09 -5.82 3.55
C HIS A 161 3.19 -4.82 4.29
N THR A 162 1.88 -4.91 4.08
CA THR A 162 0.89 -3.99 4.65
C THR A 162 0.83 -4.18 6.15
N SER A 163 0.66 -5.43 6.59
CA SER A 163 0.64 -5.79 8.01
C SER A 163 1.98 -5.52 8.67
N VAL A 164 3.09 -5.89 8.02
CA VAL A 164 4.45 -5.63 8.55
C VAL A 164 4.70 -4.14 8.73
N GLY A 165 4.40 -3.33 7.72
CA GLY A 165 4.53 -1.87 7.79
C GLY A 165 3.63 -1.25 8.85
N ASN A 166 2.37 -1.71 8.95
CA ASN A 166 1.41 -1.25 9.94
C ASN A 166 1.89 -1.54 11.38
N ILE A 167 2.43 -2.73 11.64
CA ILE A 167 2.97 -3.12 12.96
C ILE A 167 4.24 -2.31 13.25
N ALA A 168 5.20 -2.30 12.32
CA ALA A 168 6.47 -1.60 12.50
C ALA A 168 6.25 -0.09 12.72
N GLY A 169 5.38 0.55 11.94
CA GLY A 169 5.04 1.96 12.10
C GLY A 169 4.38 2.27 13.43
N SER A 170 3.42 1.45 13.85
CA SER A 170 2.76 1.61 15.15
C SER A 170 3.76 1.47 16.31
N VAL A 171 4.61 0.44 16.30
CA VAL A 171 5.64 0.20 17.33
C VAL A 171 6.70 1.30 17.36
N LEU A 172 7.15 1.77 16.18
CA LEU A 172 8.15 2.82 16.09
C LEU A 172 7.60 4.17 16.57
N ALA A 173 6.41 4.55 16.10
CA ALA A 173 5.75 5.78 16.52
C ALA A 173 5.44 5.78 18.02
N ALA A 174 5.00 4.63 18.52
CA ALA A 174 4.77 4.33 19.92
C ALA A 174 5.99 4.55 20.81
N ALA A 175 7.10 3.89 20.49
CA ALA A 175 8.34 3.99 21.25
C ALA A 175 8.90 5.42 21.24
N ALA A 176 8.69 6.15 20.14
CA ALA A 176 9.16 7.52 19.99
C ALA A 176 8.40 8.55 20.84
N LEU A 177 7.18 8.23 21.32
CA LEU A 177 6.37 9.16 22.10
C LEU A 177 7.06 9.62 23.39
N GLU A 178 7.90 8.78 23.99
CA GLU A 178 8.65 9.11 25.21
C GLU A 178 9.62 10.29 24.99
N PHE A 179 10.08 10.48 23.76
CA PHE A 179 11.01 11.57 23.38
C PHE A 179 10.29 12.81 22.85
N GLY A 180 8.96 12.76 22.72
CA GLY A 180 8.14 13.82 22.11
C GLY A 180 7.47 13.36 20.82
N TRP A 181 6.22 13.78 20.61
CA TRP A 181 5.38 13.27 19.53
C TRP A 181 5.91 13.58 18.12
N GLY A 182 6.74 14.62 17.96
CA GLY A 182 7.39 14.93 16.69
C GLY A 182 8.31 13.80 16.19
N TRP A 183 8.97 13.08 17.11
CA TRP A 183 9.83 11.94 16.77
C TRP A 183 9.05 10.75 16.20
N SER A 184 7.78 10.59 16.60
CA SER A 184 6.90 9.56 16.05
C SER A 184 6.69 9.72 14.54
N PHE A 185 6.86 10.93 14.00
CA PHE A 185 6.83 11.20 12.55
C PHE A 185 8.23 11.20 11.93
N LEU A 186 9.22 11.82 12.58
CA LEU A 186 10.58 11.93 12.03
C LEU A 186 11.25 10.56 11.83
N LEU A 187 11.06 9.59 12.73
CA LEU A 187 11.69 8.28 12.61
C LEU A 187 11.18 7.51 11.37
N PRO A 188 9.86 7.30 11.17
CA PRO A 188 9.36 6.73 9.92
C PRO A 188 9.73 7.54 8.68
N ALA A 189 9.78 8.88 8.77
CA ALA A 189 10.16 9.76 7.67
C ALA A 189 11.60 9.51 7.18
N VAL A 190 12.55 9.33 8.11
CA VAL A 190 13.93 8.98 7.77
C VAL A 190 14.01 7.59 7.15
N VAL A 191 13.26 6.62 7.68
CA VAL A 191 13.25 5.24 7.16
C VAL A 191 12.76 5.19 5.71
N ILE A 192 11.60 5.81 5.41
CA ILE A 192 11.07 5.82 4.03
C ILE A 192 11.97 6.62 3.08
N ALA A 193 12.57 7.72 3.54
CA ALA A 193 13.49 8.49 2.71
C ALA A 193 14.77 7.71 2.40
N ALA A 194 15.37 7.05 3.40
CA ALA A 194 16.56 6.22 3.22
C ALA A 194 16.29 5.05 2.26
N LEU A 195 15.16 4.36 2.43
CA LEU A 195 14.73 3.31 1.49
C LEU A 195 14.44 3.88 0.10
N GLY A 196 13.94 5.11 -0.01
CA GLY A 196 13.78 5.82 -1.28
C GLY A 196 15.10 6.03 -2.01
N VAL A 197 16.17 6.43 -1.30
CA VAL A 197 17.52 6.51 -1.87
C VAL A 197 18.00 5.12 -2.32
N VAL A 198 17.79 4.09 -1.51
CA VAL A 198 18.16 2.70 -1.87
C VAL A 198 17.42 2.27 -3.14
N VAL A 199 16.13 2.58 -3.27
CA VAL A 199 15.35 2.29 -4.48
C VAL A 199 15.93 3.02 -5.70
N LEU A 200 16.25 4.31 -5.58
CA LEU A 200 16.82 5.09 -6.68
C LEU A 200 18.17 4.54 -7.17
N VAL A 201 18.95 3.91 -6.29
CA VAL A 201 20.27 3.37 -6.63
C VAL A 201 20.20 1.91 -7.10
N PHE A 202 19.35 1.08 -6.49
CA PHE A 202 19.43 -0.38 -6.60
C PHE A 202 18.21 -1.05 -7.24
N LEU A 203 17.06 -0.37 -7.36
CA LEU A 203 15.89 -1.02 -7.94
C LEU A 203 16.08 -1.21 -9.46
N VAL A 204 15.79 -2.41 -9.94
CA VAL A 204 15.71 -2.71 -11.39
C VAL A 204 14.24 -2.91 -11.72
N ALA A 205 13.64 -1.94 -12.41
CA ALA A 205 12.20 -1.88 -12.61
C ALA A 205 11.72 -2.87 -13.69
N HIS A 206 12.56 -3.13 -14.69
CA HIS A 206 12.26 -4.06 -15.78
C HIS A 206 13.35 -5.13 -15.90
N PRO A 207 12.98 -6.41 -16.10
CA PRO A 207 13.97 -7.47 -16.35
C PRO A 207 14.89 -7.20 -17.55
N SER A 208 14.41 -6.46 -18.56
CA SER A 208 15.20 -6.06 -19.74
C SER A 208 16.40 -5.19 -19.40
N GLU A 209 16.31 -4.35 -18.36
CA GLU A 209 17.45 -3.57 -17.84
C GLU A 209 18.53 -4.46 -17.21
N ALA A 210 18.17 -5.67 -16.77
CA ALA A 210 19.09 -6.70 -16.31
C ALA A 210 19.61 -7.62 -17.43
N GLY A 211 19.25 -7.33 -18.70
CA GLY A 211 19.61 -8.16 -19.85
C GLY A 211 18.76 -9.42 -20.00
N LEU A 212 17.56 -9.43 -19.43
CA LEU A 212 16.61 -10.55 -19.51
C LEU A 212 15.44 -10.17 -20.44
N ASP A 213 15.34 -10.85 -21.58
CA ASP A 213 14.16 -10.77 -22.44
C ASP A 213 13.05 -11.60 -21.82
N VAL A 214 12.17 -10.94 -21.06
CA VAL A 214 10.92 -11.53 -20.57
C VAL A 214 9.81 -10.97 -21.45
N GLU A 215 9.08 -11.83 -22.15
CA GLU A 215 7.92 -11.43 -22.94
C GLU A 215 6.92 -10.71 -22.03
N VAL A 216 6.62 -9.45 -22.32
CA VAL A 216 5.74 -8.61 -21.49
C VAL A 216 4.30 -8.87 -21.91
N MET A 217 3.52 -9.55 -21.08
CA MET A 217 2.07 -9.50 -21.14
C MET A 217 1.55 -8.77 -19.91
N GLU A 218 0.83 -7.67 -20.11
CA GLU A 218 0.22 -6.89 -19.03
C GLU A 218 -0.72 -7.79 -18.21
N VAL A 219 -0.51 -7.83 -16.89
CA VAL A 219 -1.37 -8.61 -16.00
C VAL A 219 -2.01 -7.70 -14.97
N GLU A 220 -3.33 -7.64 -15.01
CA GLU A 220 -4.17 -7.06 -13.97
C GLU A 220 -3.79 -7.67 -12.61
N MET A 221 -3.24 -6.81 -11.73
CA MET A 221 -3.22 -7.06 -10.31
C MET A 221 -4.49 -6.45 -9.75
N ASN A 222 -5.36 -7.27 -9.16
CA ASN A 222 -6.47 -6.79 -8.36
C ASN A 222 -5.95 -5.74 -7.38
N GLY A 223 -6.41 -4.50 -7.57
CA GLY A 223 -6.03 -3.37 -6.73
C GLY A 223 -6.64 -3.52 -5.35
N ASP A 224 -5.98 -4.28 -4.48
CA ASP A 224 -6.33 -4.36 -3.07
C ASP A 224 -5.18 -3.84 -2.19
N GLY A 225 -5.02 -2.51 -2.23
CA GLY A 225 -4.15 -1.74 -1.34
C GLY A 225 -4.79 -1.43 0.03
N GLY A 226 -5.70 -2.27 0.52
CA GLY A 226 -6.12 -2.19 1.91
C GLY A 226 -6.78 -3.48 2.36
N GLU A 227 -7.15 -3.55 3.62
CA GLU A 227 -7.52 -4.78 4.32
C GLU A 227 -8.61 -5.60 3.62
N GLU A 228 -8.33 -6.89 3.38
CA GLU A 228 -9.26 -7.90 2.88
C GLU A 228 -9.84 -8.65 4.10
N VAL A 229 -11.15 -8.47 4.34
CA VAL A 229 -11.94 -9.25 5.29
C VAL A 229 -12.47 -10.47 4.55
N GLY A 230 -11.88 -11.63 4.82
CA GLY A 230 -12.35 -12.90 4.27
C GLY A 230 -13.69 -13.31 4.85
N LEU A 231 -14.70 -13.49 4.00
CA LEU A 231 -15.94 -14.19 4.37
C LEU A 231 -16.05 -15.49 3.57
N LEU A 232 -16.11 -16.59 4.31
CA LEU A 232 -16.37 -17.95 3.84
C LEU A 232 -17.87 -18.13 3.54
N GLY A 233 -18.19 -18.97 2.56
CA GLY A 233 -19.53 -19.54 2.38
C GLY A 233 -19.74 -20.16 1.00
N GLU A 234 -19.61 -21.49 0.93
CA GLU A 234 -19.87 -22.35 -0.22
C GLU A 234 -21.31 -22.27 -0.73
N ASP A 235 -21.50 -22.44 -2.04
CA ASP A 235 -22.36 -23.50 -2.56
C ASP A 235 -22.09 -23.74 -4.06
N LYS A 236 -21.54 -24.92 -4.35
CA LYS A 236 -21.54 -25.51 -5.69
C LYS A 236 -22.97 -25.88 -6.06
N LYS A 237 -23.43 -25.47 -7.25
CA LYS A 237 -24.38 -26.27 -8.01
C LYS A 237 -23.84 -26.55 -9.40
N GLU A 238 -23.51 -27.82 -9.59
CA GLU A 238 -23.33 -28.47 -10.88
C GLU A 238 -24.64 -28.41 -11.68
N VAL A 239 -24.59 -28.00 -12.94
CA VAL A 239 -25.50 -28.46 -14.00
C VAL A 239 -24.67 -28.65 -15.28
N GLN A 240 -25.00 -29.73 -15.97
CA GLN A 240 -24.23 -30.49 -16.97
C GLN A 240 -24.85 -30.33 -18.37
N GLY A 241 -24.01 -30.36 -19.42
CA GLY A 241 -24.35 -30.53 -20.86
C GLY A 241 -24.93 -29.27 -21.56
N ASN A 242 -24.64 -28.94 -22.81
CA ASN A 242 -24.22 -29.75 -23.97
C ASN A 242 -23.56 -28.84 -25.05
N GLU A 243 -22.52 -29.38 -25.68
CA GLU A 243 -22.19 -29.41 -27.12
C GLU A 243 -22.47 -28.21 -28.08
N ASP A 244 -21.40 -27.91 -28.84
CA ASP A 244 -21.34 -27.43 -30.23
C ASP A 244 -21.45 -25.92 -30.53
N ASN A 245 -20.28 -25.29 -30.74
CA ASN A 245 -19.98 -24.57 -31.98
C ASN A 245 -18.46 -24.31 -32.08
N GLU A 246 -17.82 -25.08 -32.97
CA GLU A 246 -16.56 -24.69 -33.62
C GLU A 246 -16.75 -23.34 -34.32
N PHE A 247 -15.89 -22.37 -33.98
CA PHE A 247 -15.54 -21.32 -34.94
C PHE A 247 -14.04 -21.08 -34.85
N GLU A 248 -13.35 -21.49 -35.90
CA GLU A 248 -11.92 -21.39 -36.11
C GLU A 248 -11.43 -19.93 -36.10
N LEU A 249 -10.33 -19.73 -35.38
CA LEU A 249 -9.19 -18.84 -35.67
C LEU A 249 -9.39 -17.70 -36.70
N GLU A 250 -9.61 -16.49 -36.19
CA GLU A 250 -8.89 -15.30 -36.67
C GLU A 250 -8.13 -14.67 -35.50
N MET A 251 -6.88 -15.10 -35.34
CA MET A 251 -5.93 -14.50 -34.41
C MET A 251 -5.34 -13.24 -35.06
N GLY A 252 -6.17 -12.21 -35.17
CA GLY A 252 -5.75 -10.85 -35.50
C GLY A 252 -5.11 -10.21 -34.28
N SER A 253 -3.85 -9.81 -34.41
CA SER A 253 -3.04 -9.09 -33.43
C SER A 253 -3.61 -7.70 -33.08
N GLN A 254 -4.70 -7.65 -32.33
CA GLN A 254 -5.20 -6.45 -31.68
C GLN A 254 -4.87 -6.59 -30.19
N LEU A 255 -3.83 -5.88 -29.72
CA LEU A 255 -3.66 -5.62 -28.29
C LEU A 255 -5.02 -5.18 -27.73
N PRO A 256 -5.54 -5.81 -26.66
CA PRO A 256 -6.85 -5.46 -26.12
C PRO A 256 -6.87 -3.96 -25.84
N ARG A 257 -7.80 -3.24 -26.47
CA ARG A 257 -7.98 -1.81 -26.26
C ARG A 257 -8.26 -1.59 -24.77
N ALA A 258 -7.44 -0.77 -24.11
CA ALA A 258 -7.66 -0.44 -22.70
C ALA A 258 -9.10 0.05 -22.49
N ILE A 259 -9.81 -0.63 -21.59
CA ILE A 259 -11.22 -0.37 -21.28
C ILE A 259 -11.34 0.98 -20.59
N GLY A 260 -12.25 1.85 -21.05
CA GLY A 260 -12.46 3.16 -20.43
C GLY A 260 -13.14 3.05 -19.05
N PHE A 261 -12.98 4.04 -18.17
CA PHE A 261 -13.58 4.02 -16.83
C PHE A 261 -15.09 3.71 -16.82
N VAL A 262 -15.85 4.36 -17.70
CA VAL A 262 -17.31 4.17 -17.80
C VAL A 262 -17.68 2.78 -18.32
N GLU A 263 -16.83 2.22 -19.17
CA GLU A 263 -17.01 0.89 -19.72
C GLU A 263 -16.69 -0.16 -18.66
N ALA A 264 -15.61 0.02 -17.89
CA ALA A 264 -15.26 -0.82 -16.74
C ALA A 264 -16.35 -0.80 -15.66
N TRP A 265 -16.95 0.35 -15.38
CA TRP A 265 -18.04 0.46 -14.40
C TRP A 265 -19.31 -0.30 -14.80
N LYS A 266 -19.56 -0.45 -16.10
CA LYS A 266 -20.73 -1.16 -16.63
C LYS A 266 -20.56 -2.68 -16.65
N LEU A 267 -19.35 -3.19 -16.40
CA LEU A 267 -19.10 -4.62 -16.35
C LEU A 267 -19.90 -5.27 -15.20
N PRO A 268 -20.51 -6.44 -15.43
CA PRO A 268 -21.30 -7.13 -14.41
C PRO A 268 -20.40 -7.50 -13.23
N GLY A 269 -20.84 -7.15 -12.01
CA GLY A 269 -20.09 -7.45 -10.78
C GLY A 269 -19.13 -6.34 -10.31
N VAL A 270 -18.71 -5.40 -11.16
CA VAL A 270 -17.77 -4.33 -10.76
C VAL A 270 -18.40 -3.36 -9.77
N ALA A 271 -19.58 -2.82 -10.06
CA ALA A 271 -20.29 -1.92 -9.15
C ALA A 271 -20.58 -2.55 -7.76
N PRO A 272 -21.18 -3.75 -7.64
CA PRO A 272 -21.41 -4.35 -6.32
C PRO A 272 -20.10 -4.70 -5.59
N TYR A 273 -19.05 -5.12 -6.31
CA TYR A 273 -17.72 -5.32 -5.73
C TYR A 273 -17.14 -4.00 -5.19
N ALA A 274 -17.22 -2.91 -5.96
CA ALA A 274 -16.74 -1.59 -5.54
C ALA A 274 -17.48 -1.07 -4.29
N PHE A 275 -18.80 -1.26 -4.21
CA PHE A 275 -19.58 -0.91 -3.01
C PHE A 275 -19.18 -1.76 -1.80
N CYS A 276 -19.00 -3.07 -1.99
CA CYS A 276 -18.52 -3.96 -0.93
C CYS A 276 -17.15 -3.51 -0.42
N LEU A 277 -16.23 -3.23 -1.34
CA LEU A 277 -14.88 -2.75 -1.02
C LEU A 277 -14.94 -1.40 -0.29
N PHE A 278 -15.80 -0.47 -0.71
CA PHE A 278 -16.00 0.81 -0.05
C PHE A 278 -16.40 0.64 1.42
N PHE A 279 -17.44 -0.15 1.71
CA PHE A 279 -17.90 -0.35 3.09
C PHE A 279 -16.89 -1.12 3.93
N SER A 280 -16.26 -2.15 3.35
CA SER A 280 -15.19 -2.91 4.02
C SER A 280 -14.04 -1.99 4.43
N LYS A 281 -13.56 -1.15 3.50
CA LYS A 281 -12.47 -0.20 3.74
C LYS A 281 -12.88 0.89 4.72
N LEU A 282 -14.13 1.37 4.68
CA LEU A 282 -14.62 2.37 5.63
C LEU A 282 -14.54 1.87 7.07
N VAL A 283 -15.02 0.64 7.32
CA VAL A 283 -14.95 0.02 8.66
C VAL A 283 -13.51 -0.20 9.08
N ALA A 284 -12.68 -0.77 8.20
CA ALA A 284 -11.25 -0.98 8.39
C ALA A 284 -10.50 0.31 8.80
N TYR A 285 -10.60 1.38 7.99
CA TYR A 285 -9.91 2.64 8.27
C TYR A 285 -10.39 3.32 9.54
N THR A 286 -11.68 3.19 9.88
CA THR A 286 -12.20 3.70 11.15
C THR A 286 -11.46 3.05 12.32
N PHE A 287 -11.36 1.72 12.34
CA PHE A 287 -10.58 1.03 13.37
C PHE A 287 -9.10 1.41 13.31
N LEU A 288 -8.46 1.38 12.14
CA LEU A 288 -7.03 1.65 12.04
C LEU A 288 -6.63 3.04 12.53
N TYR A 289 -7.46 4.06 12.29
CA TYR A 289 -7.14 5.46 12.60
C TYR A 289 -7.61 5.92 13.97
N TRP A 290 -8.67 5.30 14.51
CA TRP A 290 -9.32 5.75 15.74
C TRP A 290 -9.21 4.78 16.90
N LEU A 291 -8.93 3.49 16.65
CA LEU A 291 -8.82 2.50 17.73
C LEU A 291 -7.76 2.88 18.77
N PRO A 292 -6.52 3.31 18.41
CA PRO A 292 -5.52 3.69 19.41
C PRO A 292 -5.96 4.90 20.26
N PHE A 293 -6.59 5.88 19.62
CA PHE A 293 -7.16 7.05 20.29
C PHE A 293 -8.29 6.68 21.25
N TYR A 294 -9.25 5.87 20.79
CA TYR A 294 -10.43 5.47 21.54
C TYR A 294 -10.07 4.65 22.79
N ILE A 295 -9.16 3.69 22.66
CA ILE A 295 -8.71 2.86 23.78
C ILE A 295 -8.06 3.72 24.87
N ARG A 296 -7.16 4.64 24.46
CA ARG A 296 -6.46 5.53 25.40
C ARG A 296 -7.41 6.49 26.11
N ASN A 297 -8.41 7.02 25.41
CA ASN A 297 -9.37 7.95 26.00
C ASN A 297 -10.36 7.30 26.97
N ASN A 298 -10.72 6.02 26.76
CA ASN A 298 -11.69 5.30 27.59
C ASN A 298 -11.06 4.44 28.70
N GLY A 299 -9.74 4.52 28.91
CA GLY A 299 -9.06 3.85 30.02
C GLY A 299 -9.01 2.32 29.94
N MET A 300 -9.26 1.73 28.76
CA MET A 300 -9.31 0.27 28.57
C MET A 300 -7.91 -0.31 28.31
N CYS A 301 -7.19 -0.69 29.36
CA CYS A 301 -5.93 -1.48 29.32
C CYS A 301 -4.69 -0.84 28.68
N SER A 302 -3.52 -1.25 29.19
CA SER A 302 -2.18 -0.79 28.81
C SER A 302 -1.92 -0.89 27.31
N PHE A 303 -1.08 0.01 26.80
CA PHE A 303 -0.58 0.14 25.43
C PHE A 303 -0.25 -1.18 24.69
N VAL A 304 0.20 -2.19 25.46
CA VAL A 304 0.46 -3.55 25.00
C VAL A 304 -0.80 -4.24 24.46
N CYS A 305 -1.97 -4.00 25.05
CA CYS A 305 -3.27 -4.53 24.61
C CYS A 305 -3.74 -3.90 23.29
N THR A 306 -3.48 -2.60 23.09
CA THR A 306 -3.73 -1.91 21.81
C THR A 306 -2.84 -2.47 20.71
N LEU A 307 -1.53 -2.65 20.98
CA LEU A 307 -0.61 -3.29 20.04
C LEU A 307 -1.00 -4.74 19.78
N PHE A 308 -1.47 -5.50 20.78
CA PHE A 308 -1.94 -6.87 20.61
C PHE A 308 -3.21 -6.95 19.78
N LEU A 309 -4.24 -6.13 20.02
CA LEU A 309 -5.45 -6.10 19.20
C LEU A 309 -5.15 -5.65 17.77
N TYR A 310 -4.30 -4.64 17.60
CA TYR A 310 -3.89 -4.16 16.28
C TYR A 310 -3.07 -5.21 15.54
N SER A 311 -2.15 -5.87 16.24
CA SER A 311 -1.38 -6.97 15.69
C SER A 311 -2.26 -8.19 15.45
N TYR A 312 -3.33 -8.43 16.21
CA TYR A 312 -4.27 -9.53 15.99
C TYR A 312 -5.15 -9.28 14.76
N ILE A 313 -5.61 -8.05 14.54
CA ILE A 313 -6.32 -7.65 13.32
C ILE A 313 -5.38 -7.77 12.10
N ASN A 314 -4.16 -7.23 12.19
CA ASN A 314 -3.19 -7.31 11.09
C ASN A 314 -2.63 -8.73 10.85
N ASN A 315 -2.42 -9.54 11.90
CA ASN A 315 -2.00 -10.94 11.80
C ASN A 315 -3.15 -11.83 11.33
N GLY A 316 -4.41 -11.50 11.65
CA GLY A 316 -5.60 -12.12 11.08
C GLY A 316 -5.63 -11.97 9.56
N CYS A 317 -5.27 -10.79 9.04
CA CYS A 317 -5.10 -10.58 7.60
C CYS A 317 -3.95 -11.43 7.01
N VAL A 318 -2.79 -11.51 7.67
CA VAL A 318 -1.65 -12.35 7.22
C VAL A 318 -2.01 -13.84 7.23
N CYS A 319 -2.69 -14.32 8.28
CA CYS A 319 -3.18 -15.70 8.37
C CYS A 319 -4.28 -15.99 7.35
N SER A 320 -5.18 -15.05 7.06
CA SER A 320 -6.18 -15.19 5.99
C SER A 320 -5.54 -15.27 4.61
N CYS A 321 -4.56 -14.41 4.29
CA CYS A 321 -3.81 -14.51 3.04
C CYS A 321 -3.10 -15.88 2.93
N TYR A 322 -2.51 -16.38 4.02
CA TYR A 322 -1.88 -17.71 4.04
C TYR A 322 -2.89 -18.87 3.92
N LEU A 323 -4.05 -18.77 4.57
CA LEU A 323 -5.13 -19.77 4.51
C LEU A 323 -5.78 -19.87 3.12
N ILE A 324 -5.87 -18.76 2.38
CA ILE A 324 -6.31 -18.74 0.98
C ILE A 324 -5.29 -19.44 0.08
N ILE A 325 -3.99 -19.27 0.35
CA ILE A 325 -2.90 -19.91 -0.40
C ILE A 325 -2.83 -21.42 -0.13
N VAL A 326 -3.09 -21.87 1.11
CA VAL A 326 -3.03 -23.30 1.49
C VAL A 326 -4.28 -24.09 1.07
N ARG A 327 -5.38 -23.42 0.69
CA ARG A 327 -6.62 -24.07 0.20
C ARG A 327 -6.74 -24.17 -1.32
N ARG A 328 -5.68 -23.88 -2.08
CA ARG A 328 -5.56 -24.21 -3.52
C ARG A 328 -4.42 -25.18 -3.74
#